data_AF-A0A3S9HJ04-F1
#
_entry.id   AF-A0A3S9HJ04-F1
#
_cell.length_a   1.000
_cell.length_b   1.000
_cell.length_c   1.000
_cell.angle_alpha   90.00
_cell.angle_beta   90.00
_cell.angle_gamma   90.00
#
_symmetry.space_group_name_H-M   'P 1'
#
loop_
_entity.id
_entity.type
_entity.pdbx_description
1 polymer ?
#
loop_
_entity_poly.entity_id
_entity_poly.type
_entity_poly.pdbx_seq_one_letter_code
_entity_poly.pdbx_strand_id
1 'polypeptide(L)'
;MLKLKAGLTLSALCAGLSGCYVVPMQSYSNSNNSLNSANASAVAILPPLPRPVYTARLYPVNEAAAALGRVTGTISNPERGHGEFSFTVGSESFSGEATREPGSSKGRANASGNRGGFVKCDYTMSSTSLGTGSCLFSGGARYDMHVSL
;
A
#
# COMPACT_ATOMS: atom_id res chain seq x y z
N MET A 1 -49.89 25.65 -18.53
CA MET A 1 -50.80 25.21 -17.45
C MET A 1 -51.27 23.80 -17.77
N LEU A 2 -50.80 22.78 -17.05
CA LEU A 2 -51.53 21.51 -16.91
C LEU A 2 -51.07 20.83 -15.62
N LYS A 3 -51.94 20.85 -14.61
CA LYS A 3 -51.83 20.06 -13.39
C LYS A 3 -52.48 18.71 -13.69
N LEU A 4 -51.82 17.60 -13.34
CA LEU A 4 -52.53 16.33 -13.12
C LEU A 4 -52.07 15.72 -11.79
N LYS A 5 -53.09 15.39 -11.00
CA LYS A 5 -53.06 15.00 -9.59
C LYS A 5 -52.60 13.55 -9.41
N ALA A 6 -52.19 13.31 -8.18
CA ALA A 6 -51.85 12.06 -7.52
C ALA A 6 -52.84 10.89 -7.70
N GLY A 7 -52.26 9.69 -7.53
CA GLY A 7 -52.95 8.42 -7.27
C GLY A 7 -52.31 7.30 -8.10
N LEU A 8 -52.04 6.10 -7.61
CA LEU A 8 -52.14 5.46 -6.30
C LEU A 8 -51.43 4.12 -6.50
N THR A 9 -50.58 3.73 -5.55
CA THR A 9 -50.31 2.34 -5.11
C THR A 9 -49.86 1.24 -6.10
N LEU A 10 -48.68 0.69 -5.75
CA LEU A 10 -48.44 -0.73 -5.47
C LEU A 10 -48.18 -1.67 -6.68
N SER A 11 -46.92 -1.72 -7.10
CA SER A 11 -46.35 -2.93 -7.70
C SER A 11 -45.23 -3.44 -6.80
N ALA A 12 -45.59 -4.43 -6.00
CA ALA A 12 -44.75 -5.19 -5.13
C ALA A 12 -43.87 -6.18 -5.93
N LEU A 13 -42.67 -6.45 -5.40
CA LEU A 13 -41.85 -7.64 -5.61
C LEU A 13 -41.54 -8.08 -7.06
N CYS A 14 -40.34 -7.72 -7.52
CA CYS A 14 -39.47 -8.67 -8.21
C CYS A 14 -38.10 -8.67 -7.52
N ALA A 15 -37.88 -9.69 -6.71
CA ALA A 15 -36.60 -10.02 -6.12
C ALA A 15 -35.65 -10.56 -7.20
N GLY A 16 -34.36 -10.27 -7.03
CA GLY A 16 -33.32 -11.25 -7.32
C GLY A 16 -32.46 -11.01 -8.56
N LEU A 17 -31.22 -10.62 -8.30
CA LEU A 17 -30.01 -10.97 -9.07
C LEU A 17 -29.88 -10.40 -10.50
N SER A 18 -29.71 -9.08 -10.63
CA SER A 18 -28.79 -8.55 -11.66
C SER A 18 -27.40 -8.39 -11.06
N GLY A 19 -26.76 -9.51 -10.70
CA GLY A 19 -25.32 -9.49 -10.46
C GLY A 19 -24.63 -9.28 -11.80
N CYS A 20 -24.06 -8.09 -12.01
CA CYS A 20 -23.17 -7.85 -13.13
C CYS A 20 -21.89 -8.69 -12.89
N TYR A 21 -21.92 -9.96 -13.29
CA TYR A 21 -20.73 -10.80 -13.31
C TYR A 21 -19.90 -10.39 -14.51
N VAL A 22 -18.78 -9.71 -14.25
CA VAL A 22 -17.74 -9.48 -15.24
C VAL A 22 -16.97 -10.79 -15.42
N VAL A 23 -17.28 -11.52 -16.49
CA VAL A 23 -16.44 -12.59 -17.01
C VAL A 23 -15.24 -11.93 -17.68
N PRO A 24 -13.98 -12.25 -17.32
CA PRO A 24 -12.84 -11.85 -18.12
C PRO A 24 -12.95 -12.52 -19.49
N MET A 25 -13.28 -11.74 -20.53
CA MET A 25 -13.08 -12.19 -21.90
C MET A 25 -11.58 -12.09 -22.18
N GLN A 26 -10.92 -13.25 -22.23
CA GLN A 26 -9.57 -13.36 -22.75
C GLN A 26 -9.56 -12.75 -24.16
N SER A 27 -8.86 -11.64 -24.34
CA SER A 27 -8.63 -11.06 -25.65
C SER A 27 -7.91 -12.10 -26.49
N TYR A 28 -8.62 -12.67 -27.47
CA TYR A 28 -8.04 -13.55 -28.47
C TYR A 28 -7.04 -12.69 -29.26
N SER A 29 -5.76 -12.84 -28.95
CA SER A 29 -4.71 -12.32 -29.82
C SER A 29 -4.92 -12.98 -31.18
N ASN A 30 -5.16 -12.15 -32.20
CA ASN A 30 -5.29 -12.59 -33.57
C ASN A 30 -3.91 -13.05 -34.05
N SER A 31 -3.57 -14.30 -33.74
CA SER A 31 -2.36 -15.00 -34.15
C SER A 31 -2.42 -15.30 -35.65
N ASN A 32 -2.17 -14.29 -36.47
CA ASN A 32 -1.83 -14.44 -37.88
C ASN A 32 -0.31 -14.35 -38.08
N ASN A 33 0.44 -15.22 -37.38
CA ASN A 33 1.58 -15.84 -38.05
C ASN A 33 1.83 -17.23 -37.50
N SER A 34 1.66 -18.19 -38.41
CA SER A 34 1.72 -19.62 -38.21
C SER A 34 3.17 -20.12 -38.15
N LEU A 35 3.32 -21.33 -37.60
CA LEU A 35 4.47 -22.26 -37.69
C LEU A 35 5.61 -22.12 -36.65
N ASN A 36 5.35 -22.60 -35.44
CA ASN A 36 6.20 -23.66 -34.86
C ASN A 36 5.44 -24.37 -33.71
N SER A 37 4.79 -25.50 -34.02
CA SER A 37 4.08 -26.33 -33.05
C SER A 37 4.91 -27.58 -32.76
N ALA A 38 5.64 -27.57 -31.63
CA ALA A 38 6.07 -28.76 -30.91
C ALA A 38 6.55 -28.35 -29.50
N ASN A 39 5.91 -28.89 -28.46
CA ASN A 39 6.25 -28.80 -27.03
C ASN A 39 6.10 -27.42 -26.34
N ALA A 40 4.86 -26.98 -26.13
CA ALA A 40 4.57 -26.01 -25.07
C ALA A 40 4.42 -26.75 -23.73
N SER A 41 5.53 -26.89 -23.00
CA SER A 41 5.50 -27.31 -21.59
C SER A 41 4.60 -26.36 -20.80
N ALA A 42 3.58 -26.89 -20.12
CA ALA A 42 2.74 -26.11 -19.23
C ALA A 42 3.62 -25.47 -18.14
N VAL A 43 3.81 -24.15 -18.20
CA VAL A 43 4.50 -23.40 -17.14
C VAL A 43 3.56 -23.36 -15.94
N ALA A 44 3.88 -24.11 -14.90
CA ALA A 44 3.20 -24.04 -13.62
C ALA A 44 3.38 -22.62 -13.05
N ILE A 45 2.28 -21.88 -12.93
CA ILE A 45 2.27 -20.55 -12.29
C ILE A 45 2.35 -20.80 -10.78
N LEU A 46 3.56 -20.77 -10.22
CA LEU A 46 3.75 -20.84 -8.77
C LEU A 46 3.14 -19.59 -8.10
N PRO A 47 2.39 -19.72 -7.00
CA PRO A 47 1.88 -18.57 -6.27
C PRO A 47 3.06 -17.71 -5.75
N PRO A 48 2.93 -16.38 -5.74
CA PRO A 48 3.98 -15.49 -5.25
C PRO A 48 4.25 -15.78 -3.77
N LEU A 49 5.52 -15.99 -3.42
CA LEU A 49 5.95 -16.21 -2.04
C LEU A 49 5.53 -15.01 -1.15
N PRO A 50 4.97 -15.25 0.05
CA PRO A 50 4.65 -14.18 1.00
C PRO A 50 5.92 -13.40 1.35
N ARG A 51 5.90 -12.09 1.11
CA ARG A 51 7.01 -11.20 1.47
C ARG A 51 6.78 -10.66 2.88
N PRO A 52 7.84 -10.50 3.70
CA PRO A 52 7.71 -9.90 5.01
C PRO A 52 7.27 -8.42 4.87
N VAL A 53 6.21 -8.07 5.60
CA VAL A 53 5.72 -6.71 5.76
C VAL A 53 5.97 -6.33 7.22
N TYR A 54 6.83 -5.36 7.44
CA TYR A 54 7.15 -4.85 8.76
C TYR A 54 6.18 -3.75 9.16
N THR A 55 5.84 -3.70 10.44
CA THR A 55 5.12 -2.59 11.06
C THR A 55 6.12 -1.56 11.57
N ALA A 56 5.97 -0.30 11.18
CA ALA A 56 6.71 0.84 11.71
C ALA A 56 5.82 1.61 12.69
N ARG A 57 6.21 1.67 13.97
CA ARG A 57 5.54 2.46 15.00
C ARG A 57 6.38 3.69 15.31
N LEU A 58 5.81 4.87 15.12
CA LEU A 58 6.48 6.15 15.33
C LEU A 58 5.93 6.78 16.62
N TYR A 59 6.81 7.02 17.58
CA TYR A 59 6.52 7.62 18.88
C TYR A 59 7.00 9.08 18.93
N PRO A 60 6.16 10.05 19.35
CA PRO A 60 6.56 11.45 19.39
C PRO A 60 7.77 11.72 20.28
N VAL A 61 8.68 12.59 19.84
CA VAL A 61 9.82 13.06 20.67
C VAL A 61 9.86 14.58 20.87
N ASN A 62 8.92 15.32 20.29
CA ASN A 62 8.79 16.77 20.49
C ASN A 62 7.32 17.22 20.44
N GLU A 63 7.06 18.45 20.85
CA GLU A 63 5.70 19.04 20.90
C GLU A 63 4.98 19.02 19.54
N ALA A 64 5.72 19.27 18.45
CA ALA A 64 5.18 19.21 17.09
C ALA A 64 4.67 17.79 16.72
N ALA A 65 5.37 16.74 17.14
CA ALA A 65 4.92 15.36 16.99
C ALA A 65 3.84 14.98 18.01
N ALA A 66 3.89 15.52 19.23
CA ALA A 66 2.90 15.24 20.27
C ALA A 66 1.51 15.68 19.85
N ALA A 67 1.40 16.83 19.18
CA ALA A 67 0.14 17.33 18.61
C ALA A 67 -0.48 16.38 17.56
N LEU A 68 0.33 15.57 16.88
CA LEU A 68 -0.10 14.61 15.86
C LEU A 68 -0.31 13.19 16.44
N GLY A 69 0.23 12.91 17.62
CA GLY A 69 0.12 11.63 18.30
C GLY A 69 0.98 10.52 17.67
N ARG A 70 0.75 9.28 18.12
CA ARG A 70 1.47 8.09 17.65
C ARG A 70 1.04 7.73 16.23
N VAL A 71 2.01 7.44 15.36
CA VAL A 71 1.78 7.05 13.97
C VAL A 71 2.15 5.58 13.77
N THR A 72 1.39 4.86 12.95
CA THR A 72 1.70 3.48 12.57
C THR A 72 1.72 3.38 11.05
N GLY A 73 2.72 2.69 10.53
CA GLY A 73 2.95 2.48 9.11
C GLY A 73 3.40 1.07 8.79
N THR A 74 3.57 0.81 7.51
CA THR A 74 4.07 -0.44 6.97
C THR A 74 5.31 -0.21 6.12
N ILE A 75 6.28 -1.10 6.26
CA ILE A 75 7.49 -1.20 5.44
C ILE A 75 7.47 -2.56 4.76
N SER A 76 7.29 -2.62 3.45
CA SER A 76 7.44 -3.87 2.69
C SER A 76 8.87 -3.99 2.17
N ASN A 77 9.42 -5.21 2.07
CA ASN A 77 10.58 -5.52 1.23
C ASN A 77 11.82 -4.56 1.28
N PRO A 78 12.32 -4.13 2.45
CA PRO A 78 13.44 -3.19 2.52
C PRO A 78 14.77 -3.78 2.00
N GLU A 79 14.88 -5.11 1.93
CA GLU A 79 16.14 -5.83 1.73
C GLU A 79 16.64 -5.85 0.29
N ARG A 80 15.79 -5.48 -0.68
CA ARG A 80 16.13 -5.45 -2.11
C ARG A 80 16.23 -4.06 -2.71
N GLY A 81 16.28 -3.02 -1.86
CA GLY A 81 16.42 -1.62 -2.32
C GLY A 81 15.16 -1.01 -2.95
N HIS A 82 14.02 -1.71 -2.89
CA HIS A 82 12.71 -1.25 -3.40
C HIS A 82 11.60 -1.62 -2.42
N GLY A 83 11.82 -1.35 -1.14
CA GLY A 83 10.77 -1.52 -0.15
C GLY A 83 9.75 -0.40 -0.25
N GLU A 84 8.48 -0.66 0.02
CA GLU A 84 7.46 0.39 0.08
C GLU A 84 7.30 0.85 1.53
N PHE A 85 7.29 2.16 1.76
CA PHE A 85 6.99 2.76 3.05
C PHE A 85 5.72 3.58 2.97
N SER A 86 4.72 3.25 3.78
CA SER A 86 3.45 3.95 3.79
C SER A 86 2.86 4.07 5.20
N PHE A 87 2.21 5.18 5.47
CA PHE A 87 1.51 5.45 6.72
C PHE A 87 0.52 6.61 6.54
N THR A 88 -0.34 6.82 7.53
CA THR A 88 -1.26 7.96 7.57
C THR A 88 -1.11 8.69 8.89
N VAL A 89 -1.08 10.02 8.84
CA VAL A 89 -1.09 10.89 10.03
C VAL A 89 -2.11 12.00 9.83
N GLY A 90 -3.04 12.14 10.79
CA GLY A 90 -4.20 13.01 10.63
C GLY A 90 -5.00 12.65 9.38
N SER A 91 -5.12 13.61 8.44
CA SER A 91 -5.81 13.46 7.15
C SER A 91 -4.87 13.38 5.95
N GLU A 92 -3.59 13.07 6.16
CA GLU A 92 -2.59 12.93 5.10
C GLU A 92 -2.02 11.53 5.05
N SER A 93 -2.05 10.95 3.84
CA SER A 93 -1.43 9.67 3.54
C SER A 93 -0.04 9.91 2.95
N PHE A 94 0.95 9.22 3.49
CA PHE A 94 2.33 9.24 3.03
C PHE A 94 2.67 7.92 2.34
N SER A 95 3.34 8.00 1.20
CA SER A 95 3.87 6.84 0.47
C SER A 95 5.25 7.15 -0.09
N GLY A 96 6.11 6.14 -0.15
CA GLY A 96 7.44 6.21 -0.74
C GLY A 96 8.19 4.92 -0.57
N GLU A 97 9.50 5.01 -0.39
CA GLU A 97 10.40 3.87 -0.47
C GLU A 97 11.23 3.68 0.81
N ALA A 98 11.46 2.43 1.17
CA ALA A 98 12.39 1.99 2.19
C ALA A 98 13.52 1.18 1.54
N THR A 99 14.75 1.55 1.86
CA THR A 99 15.95 0.92 1.31
C THR A 99 16.89 0.56 2.44
N ARG A 100 17.43 -0.65 2.40
CA ARG A 100 18.51 -1.09 3.28
C ARG A 100 19.78 -1.20 2.45
N GLU A 101 20.89 -0.67 2.98
CA GLU A 101 22.16 -0.74 2.27
C GLU A 101 22.65 -2.20 2.21
N PRO A 102 23.15 -2.70 1.06
CA PRO A 102 23.58 -4.08 0.93
C PRO A 102 24.62 -4.47 1.98
N GLY A 103 24.40 -5.58 2.69
CA GLY A 103 25.29 -6.05 3.76
C GLY A 103 25.29 -5.19 5.03
N SER A 104 24.45 -4.15 5.11
CA SER A 104 24.34 -3.27 6.27
C SER A 104 23.07 -3.54 7.05
N SER A 105 23.09 -3.24 8.35
CA SER A 105 21.88 -3.15 9.17
C SER A 105 21.16 -1.82 9.04
N LYS A 106 21.80 -0.81 8.44
CA LYS A 106 21.26 0.54 8.29
C LYS A 106 20.42 0.66 7.02
N GLY A 107 19.37 1.45 7.11
CA GLY A 107 18.48 1.76 6.00
C GLY A 107 17.87 3.15 6.13
N ARG A 108 17.25 3.59 5.04
CA ARG A 108 16.53 4.86 4.93
C ARG A 108 15.15 4.61 4.38
N ALA A 109 14.15 5.26 4.97
CA ALA A 109 12.79 5.29 4.47
C ALA A 109 12.35 6.72 4.24
N ASN A 110 11.93 7.04 3.02
CA ASN A 110 11.45 8.37 2.65
C ASN A 110 10.04 8.23 2.09
N ALA A 111 9.14 9.13 2.48
CA ALA A 111 7.80 9.17 1.91
C ALA A 111 7.34 10.61 1.70
N SER A 112 6.48 10.79 0.70
CA SER A 112 5.81 12.06 0.43
C SER A 112 4.32 11.93 0.69
N GLY A 113 3.74 12.97 1.26
CA GLY A 113 2.33 13.07 1.57
C GLY A 113 1.53 13.58 0.37
N ASN A 114 0.27 13.18 0.27
CA ASN A 114 -0.66 13.65 -0.77
C ASN A 114 -0.99 15.15 -0.67
N ARG A 115 -0.54 15.86 0.38
CA ARG A 115 -0.68 17.31 0.54
C ARG A 115 0.66 18.07 0.46
N GLY A 116 1.71 17.42 -0.05
CA GLY A 116 3.04 18.03 -0.22
C GLY A 116 3.95 17.94 1.01
N GLY A 117 3.54 17.24 2.07
CA GLY A 117 4.44 16.88 3.16
C GLY A 117 5.53 15.90 2.71
N PHE A 118 6.62 15.84 3.45
CA PHE A 118 7.61 14.76 3.30
C PHE A 118 8.07 14.28 4.66
N VAL A 119 8.52 13.03 4.72
CA VAL A 119 9.19 12.44 5.87
C VAL A 119 10.49 11.82 5.42
N LYS A 120 11.50 11.91 6.27
CA LYS A 120 12.77 11.19 6.14
C LYS A 120 13.00 10.39 7.40
N CYS A 121 13.29 9.12 7.26
CA CYS A 121 13.59 8.22 8.36
C CYS A 121 14.94 7.53 8.12
N ASP A 122 15.78 7.53 9.14
CA ASP A 122 16.97 6.68 9.21
C ASP A 122 16.69 5.57 10.22
N TYR A 123 17.02 4.32 9.87
CA TYR A 123 16.77 3.18 10.74
C TYR A 123 17.89 2.17 10.69
N THR A 124 17.95 1.34 11.73
CA THR A 124 18.86 0.21 11.85
C THR A 124 18.10 -1.01 12.32
N MET A 125 18.23 -2.11 11.60
CA MET A 125 17.68 -3.40 11.98
C MET A 125 18.63 -4.12 12.94
N SER A 126 18.16 -4.38 14.17
CA SER A 126 18.91 -5.15 15.16
C SER A 126 18.79 -6.66 14.93
N SER A 127 17.70 -7.11 14.29
CA SER A 127 17.50 -8.48 13.84
C SER A 127 16.82 -8.51 12.47
N THR A 128 16.42 -9.69 11.99
CA THR A 128 15.61 -9.83 10.77
C THR A 128 14.17 -9.35 10.94
N SER A 129 13.70 -9.18 12.19
CA SER A 129 12.32 -8.83 12.54
C SER A 129 12.20 -7.55 13.35
N LEU A 130 13.27 -7.03 13.94
CA LEU A 130 13.26 -5.88 14.83
C LEU A 130 14.27 -4.82 14.39
N GLY A 131 13.90 -3.56 14.56
CA GLY A 131 14.75 -2.42 14.30
C GLY A 131 14.30 -1.16 15.03
N THR A 132 15.18 -0.17 15.06
CA THR A 132 14.92 1.15 15.62
C THR A 132 15.44 2.23 14.70
N GLY A 133 14.91 3.44 14.81
CA GLY A 133 15.29 4.55 13.97
C GLY A 133 14.68 5.86 14.45
N SER A 134 14.84 6.90 13.64
CA SER A 134 14.24 8.20 13.86
C SER A 134 13.69 8.75 12.57
N CYS A 135 12.61 9.54 12.67
CA CYS A 135 11.94 10.16 11.55
C CYS A 135 11.79 11.66 11.77
N LEU A 136 12.01 12.44 10.70
CA LEU A 136 11.79 13.88 10.64
C LEU A 136 10.77 14.20 9.55
N PHE A 137 9.70 14.87 9.95
CA PHE A 137 8.68 15.40 9.05
C PHE A 137 9.04 16.80 8.58
N SER A 138 8.53 17.19 7.40
CA SER A 138 8.72 18.52 6.82
C SER A 138 8.25 19.66 7.73
N GLY A 139 7.24 19.41 8.57
CA GLY A 139 6.74 20.36 9.58
C GLY A 139 7.56 20.42 10.87
N GLY A 140 8.69 19.72 10.96
CA GLY A 140 9.56 19.72 12.16
C GLY A 140 9.13 18.73 13.26
N ALA A 141 8.07 17.95 13.04
CA ALA A 141 7.72 16.84 13.93
C ALA A 141 8.80 15.75 13.87
N ARG A 142 9.27 15.33 15.05
CA ARG A 142 10.30 14.30 15.21
C ARG A 142 9.72 13.09 15.92
N TYR A 143 10.10 11.91 15.46
CA TYR A 143 9.62 10.65 16.00
C TYR A 143 10.75 9.64 16.20
N ASP A 144 10.66 8.84 17.25
CA ASP A 144 11.39 7.59 17.39
C ASP A 144 10.61 6.48 16.68
N MET A 145 11.28 5.75 15.80
CA MET A 145 10.68 4.70 14.99
C MET A 145 11.08 3.33 15.52
N HIS A 146 10.11 2.46 15.77
CA HIS A 146 10.31 1.05 16.08
C HIS A 146 9.77 0.20 14.92
N VAL A 147 10.62 -0.67 14.40
CA VAL A 147 10.28 -1.60 13.31
C VAL A 147 10.10 -2.99 13.93
N SER A 148 8.97 -3.63 13.64
CA SER A 148 8.68 -5.00 14.05
C SER A 148 7.97 -5.76 12.93
N LEU A 149 8.31 -7.02 12.70
CA LEU A 149 7.50 -7.92 11.88
C LEU A 149 6.15 -8.22 12.57
#